data_AF-A0AAN8IM15-F1
#
_entry.id   AF-A0AAN8IM15-F1
#
_cell.length_a   1.000
_cell.length_b   1.000
_cell.length_c   1.000
_cell.angle_alpha   90.00
_cell.angle_beta   90.00
_cell.angle_gamma   90.00
#
_symmetry.space_group_name_H-M   'P 1'
#
loop_
_entity.id
_entity.type
_entity.pdbx_description
1 polymer ?
#
loop_
_entity_poly.entity_id
_entity_poly.type
_entity_poly.pdbx_seq_one_letter_code
_entity_poly.pdbx_strand_id
1 'polypeptide(L)'
;MWCRAVAHYFEWVAGIPELRLMDMQEKASFVVTLIVRQVCRITALMISYWTYRHGHNGIIFGSGICYNPSEAHDHTIIRFSAPHFYLRQLGRIVVDRALKKYQTALVDHIKHSYPLLDHKAVTERISELLGTIPYLELTAQIADIHWLMMTIHNDGNMRGRLTNEIHVFSTKLSLTDDYRHH
;
A
#
# COMPACT_ATOMS: atom_id res chain seq x y z
N MET A 1 10.97 0.70 13.17
CA MET A 1 11.14 0.31 11.76
C MET A 1 10.04 0.86 10.86
N TRP A 2 8.78 0.64 11.23
CA TRP A 2 7.61 1.13 10.50
C TRP A 2 7.72 2.59 10.03
N CYS A 3 7.95 3.53 10.95
CA CYS A 3 8.03 4.96 10.62
C CYS A 3 9.11 5.28 9.56
N ARG A 4 10.20 4.50 9.48
CA ARG A 4 11.23 4.67 8.45
C ARG A 4 10.75 4.19 7.09
N ALA A 5 10.06 3.05 7.02
CA ALA A 5 9.44 2.58 5.79
C ALA A 5 8.38 3.56 5.28
N VAL A 6 7.57 4.10 6.20
CA VAL A 6 6.59 5.16 5.92
C VAL A 6 7.27 6.43 5.38
N ALA A 7 8.38 6.87 5.97
CA ALA A 7 9.12 8.04 5.49
C ALA A 7 9.64 7.84 4.06
N HIS A 8 10.29 6.70 3.77
CA HIS A 8 10.74 6.38 2.42
C HIS A 8 9.58 6.26 1.42
N TYR A 9 8.44 5.75 1.86
CA TYR A 9 7.24 5.75 1.04
C TYR A 9 6.80 7.17 0.69
N PHE A 10 6.75 8.10 1.65
CA PHE A 10 6.41 9.50 1.36
C PHE A 10 7.43 10.20 0.47
N GLU A 11 8.73 9.92 0.64
CA GLU A 11 9.80 10.40 -0.24
C GLU A 11 9.58 9.91 -1.68
N TRP A 12 9.27 8.62 -1.86
CA TRP A 12 8.97 8.03 -3.16
C TRP A 12 7.73 8.66 -3.79
N VAL A 13 6.64 8.81 -3.02
CA VAL A 13 5.41 9.45 -3.47
C VAL A 13 5.64 10.89 -3.92
N ALA A 14 6.46 11.66 -3.19
CA ALA A 14 6.82 13.02 -3.60
C ALA A 14 7.57 13.09 -4.95
N GLY A 15 8.19 11.98 -5.36
CA GLY A 15 8.82 11.81 -6.66
C GLY A 15 7.85 11.58 -7.83
N ILE A 16 6.58 11.22 -7.57
CA ILE A 16 5.61 10.90 -8.62
C ILE A 16 5.21 12.18 -9.37
N PRO A 17 5.50 12.31 -10.67
CA PRO A 17 5.29 13.55 -11.41
C PRO A 17 3.82 13.92 -11.55
N GLU A 18 2.91 12.94 -11.66
CA GLU A 18 1.47 13.20 -11.79
C GLU A 18 0.88 13.89 -10.55
N LEU A 19 1.46 13.67 -9.37
CA LEU A 19 1.02 14.31 -8.13
C LEU A 19 1.39 15.80 -8.05
N ARG A 20 2.32 16.25 -8.91
CA ARG A 20 2.67 17.67 -9.03
C ARG A 20 1.63 18.45 -9.85
N LEU A 21 0.76 17.73 -10.58
CA LEU A 21 -0.28 18.32 -11.42
C LEU A 21 -1.61 18.54 -10.66
N MET A 22 -1.72 18.05 -9.43
CA MET A 22 -2.91 18.24 -8.61
C MET A 22 -2.87 19.60 -7.91
N ASP A 23 -4.03 20.27 -7.83
CA ASP A 23 -4.18 21.50 -7.06
C ASP A 23 -3.92 21.27 -5.56
N MET A 24 -3.52 22.29 -4.81
CA MET A 24 -3.14 22.17 -3.39
C MET A 24 -4.27 21.60 -2.52
N GLN A 25 -5.53 21.99 -2.80
CA GLN A 25 -6.67 21.50 -2.04
C GLN A 25 -6.98 20.01 -2.36
N GLU A 26 -6.85 19.64 -3.63
CA GLU A 26 -7.01 18.25 -4.08
C GLU A 26 -5.86 17.38 -3.60
N LYS A 27 -4.64 17.92 -3.58
CA LYS A 27 -3.44 17.25 -3.09
C LYS A 27 -3.55 16.95 -1.60
N ALA A 28 -4.07 17.86 -0.78
CA ALA A 28 -4.29 17.59 0.64
C ALA A 28 -5.28 16.43 0.85
N SER A 29 -6.41 16.44 0.15
CA SER A 29 -7.39 15.35 0.20
C SER A 29 -6.83 14.04 -0.35
N PHE A 30 -6.13 14.09 -1.48
CA PHE A 30 -5.52 12.93 -2.13
C PHE A 30 -4.38 12.32 -1.29
N VAL A 31 -3.56 13.15 -0.65
CA VAL A 31 -2.49 12.71 0.25
C VAL A 31 -3.07 12.02 1.47
N VAL A 32 -4.06 12.63 2.12
CA VAL A 32 -4.66 12.05 3.33
C VAL A 32 -5.48 10.79 3.01
N THR A 33 -6.23 10.79 1.91
CA THR A 33 -7.17 9.69 1.64
C THR A 33 -6.52 8.54 0.86
N LEU A 34 -5.68 8.85 -0.12
CA LEU A 34 -5.15 7.84 -1.03
C LEU A 34 -3.73 7.42 -0.65
N ILE A 35 -2.83 8.35 -0.39
CA ILE A 35 -1.43 8.00 -0.09
C ILE A 35 -1.33 7.33 1.28
N VAL A 36 -1.91 7.92 2.33
CA VAL A 36 -1.86 7.34 3.69
C VAL A 36 -2.48 5.95 3.76
N ARG A 37 -3.59 5.70 3.06
CA ARG A 37 -4.28 4.38 3.10
C ARG A 37 -3.60 3.30 2.26
N GLN A 38 -2.69 3.68 1.35
CA GLN A 38 -1.89 2.72 0.59
C GLN A 38 -0.57 2.40 1.28
N VAL A 39 -0.20 3.11 2.36
CA VAL A 39 1.06 2.90 3.11
C VAL A 39 1.24 1.44 3.48
N CYS A 40 0.21 0.79 4.05
CA CYS A 40 0.33 -0.61 4.47
C CYS A 40 0.47 -1.59 3.31
N ARG A 41 -0.22 -1.35 2.18
CA ARG A 41 -0.12 -2.19 0.98
C ARG A 41 1.27 -2.10 0.36
N ILE A 42 1.77 -0.88 0.20
CA ILE A 42 3.09 -0.64 -0.40
C ILE A 42 4.19 -1.14 0.52
N THR A 43 4.06 -0.93 1.83
CA THR A 43 5.03 -1.46 2.79
C THR A 43 5.04 -2.99 2.80
N ALA A 44 3.87 -3.64 2.76
CA ALA A 44 3.78 -5.09 2.64
C ALA A 44 4.43 -5.61 1.35
N LEU A 45 4.13 -4.96 0.21
CA LEU A 45 4.75 -5.31 -1.08
C LEU A 45 6.28 -5.18 -1.03
N MET A 46 6.80 -4.07 -0.49
CA MET A 46 8.23 -3.83 -0.36
C MET A 46 8.93 -4.88 0.50
N ILE A 47 8.33 -5.23 1.64
CA ILE A 47 8.85 -6.26 2.55
C ILE A 47 8.83 -7.64 1.86
N SER A 48 7.73 -8.00 1.20
CA SER A 48 7.60 -9.27 0.48
C SER A 48 8.62 -9.39 -0.66
N TYR A 49 8.78 -8.34 -1.45
CA TYR A 49 9.77 -8.30 -2.53
C TYR A 49 11.20 -8.42 -1.99
N TRP A 50 11.51 -7.69 -0.91
CA TRP A 50 12.83 -7.75 -0.30
C TRP A 50 13.15 -9.14 0.25
N THR A 51 12.18 -9.75 0.92
CA THR A 51 12.27 -11.13 1.43
C THR A 51 12.52 -12.12 0.30
N TYR A 52 11.73 -12.03 -0.78
CA TYR A 52 11.89 -12.85 -1.98
C TYR A 52 13.30 -12.74 -2.57
N ARG A 53 13.82 -11.52 -2.70
CA ARG A 53 15.16 -11.26 -3.28
C ARG A 53 16.30 -11.90 -2.48
N HIS A 54 16.12 -12.12 -1.19
CA HIS A 54 17.12 -12.71 -0.30
C HIS A 54 16.94 -14.22 -0.11
N GLY A 55 15.89 -14.84 -0.70
CA GLY A 55 15.65 -16.28 -0.61
C GLY A 55 15.44 -16.80 0.82
N HIS A 56 14.90 -15.96 1.71
CA HIS A 56 14.76 -16.28 3.12
C HIS A 56 13.38 -16.88 3.43
N ASN A 57 13.33 -17.91 4.29
CA ASN A 57 12.08 -18.63 4.66
C ASN A 57 11.23 -17.89 5.71
N GLY A 58 11.48 -16.61 5.91
CA GLY A 58 10.82 -15.74 6.88
C GLY A 58 10.89 -14.30 6.41
N ILE A 59 10.31 -13.36 7.14
CA ILE A 59 10.17 -11.97 6.70
C ILE A 59 11.46 -11.20 6.99
N ILE A 60 12.05 -10.54 5.98
CA ILE A 60 13.20 -9.63 6.17
C ILE A 60 12.73 -8.18 6.10
N PHE A 61 13.05 -7.43 7.15
CA PHE A 61 12.85 -5.99 7.19
C PHE A 61 14.10 -5.26 6.68
N GLY A 62 13.92 -4.04 6.13
CA GLY A 62 15.01 -3.24 5.55
C GLY A 62 16.13 -2.83 6.52
N SER A 63 16.02 -3.13 7.82
CA SER A 63 17.10 -2.97 8.80
C SER A 63 18.01 -4.20 8.93
N GLY A 64 17.71 -5.30 8.23
CA GLY A 64 18.38 -6.59 8.41
C GLY A 64 17.77 -7.47 9.50
N ILE A 65 16.72 -7.02 10.20
CA ILE A 65 15.98 -7.86 11.16
C ILE A 65 15.16 -8.89 10.36
N CYS A 66 15.24 -10.16 10.74
CA CYS A 66 14.43 -11.22 10.18
C CYS A 66 13.42 -11.77 11.20
N TYR A 67 12.25 -12.18 10.72
CA TYR A 67 11.24 -12.87 11.51
C TYR A 67 11.00 -14.25 10.91
N ASN A 68 11.20 -15.30 11.70
CA ASN A 68 11.00 -16.67 11.28
C ASN A 68 9.64 -17.19 11.82
N PRO A 69 8.66 -17.50 10.95
CA PRO A 69 7.35 -17.95 11.40
C PRO A 69 7.39 -19.30 12.14
N SER A 70 8.44 -20.12 11.97
CA SER A 70 8.57 -21.38 12.74
C SER A 70 8.74 -21.17 14.24
N GLU A 71 8.97 -19.94 14.69
CA GLU A 71 9.19 -19.57 16.09
C GLU A 71 7.92 -19.01 16.76
N ALA A 72 6.81 -18.81 16.03
CA ALA A 72 5.62 -18.15 16.54
C ALA A 72 4.32 -18.93 16.24
N HIS A 73 3.57 -19.27 17.29
CA HIS A 73 2.37 -20.12 17.24
C HIS A 73 1.06 -19.32 17.20
N ASP A 74 0.91 -18.34 16.31
CA ASP A 74 -0.34 -17.56 16.25
C ASP A 74 -0.96 -17.57 14.84
N HIS A 75 -2.09 -18.27 14.73
CA HIS A 75 -2.86 -18.47 13.51
C HIS A 75 -4.20 -17.72 13.62
N THR A 76 -4.19 -16.40 13.45
CA THR A 76 -5.43 -15.64 13.37
C THR A 76 -5.69 -15.23 11.92
N ILE A 77 -6.68 -15.85 11.28
CA ILE A 77 -7.18 -15.49 9.95
C ILE A 77 -8.37 -14.54 10.15
N ILE A 78 -8.24 -13.29 9.71
CA ILE A 78 -9.33 -12.30 9.75
C ILE A 78 -9.77 -11.95 8.32
N ARG A 79 -11.08 -11.90 8.08
CA ARG A 79 -11.71 -11.69 6.77
C ARG A 79 -12.32 -10.29 6.71
N PHE A 80 -12.03 -9.52 5.66
CA PHE A 80 -12.50 -8.14 5.53
C PHE A 80 -12.74 -7.70 4.07
N SER A 81 -13.54 -6.64 3.93
CA SER A 81 -14.07 -6.09 2.68
C SER A 81 -13.36 -4.80 2.26
N ALA A 82 -13.21 -4.58 0.95
CA ALA A 82 -12.53 -3.41 0.39
C ALA A 82 -13.33 -2.10 0.57
N PRO A 83 -12.70 -0.99 0.99
CA PRO A 83 -13.35 0.31 1.04
C PRO A 83 -13.48 0.92 -0.37
N HIS A 84 -14.67 1.46 -0.68
CA HIS A 84 -14.92 2.24 -1.88
C HIS A 84 -14.54 3.71 -1.63
N PHE A 85 -13.93 4.37 -2.62
CA PHE A 85 -13.46 5.75 -2.50
C PHE A 85 -14.12 6.68 -3.50
N TYR A 86 -14.58 7.84 -3.02
CA TYR A 86 -15.09 8.93 -3.85
C TYR A 86 -14.01 10.00 -4.05
N LEU A 87 -13.29 9.92 -5.18
CA LEU A 87 -12.43 11.01 -5.64
C LEU A 87 -13.26 12.10 -6.35
N ARG A 88 -12.86 13.37 -6.24
CA ARG A 88 -13.43 14.47 -7.06
C ARG A 88 -13.13 14.24 -8.55
N GLN A 89 -13.96 14.78 -9.45
CA GLN A 89 -13.94 14.47 -10.89
C GLN A 89 -12.57 14.73 -11.56
N LEU A 90 -11.86 15.80 -11.16
CA LEU A 90 -10.53 16.12 -11.70
C LEU A 90 -9.45 15.15 -11.20
N GLY A 91 -9.46 14.83 -9.92
CA GLY A 91 -8.56 13.84 -9.31
C GLY A 91 -8.71 12.44 -9.94
N ARG A 92 -9.93 12.03 -10.29
CA ARG A 92 -10.17 10.78 -11.04
C ARG A 92 -9.43 10.75 -12.38
N ILE A 93 -9.48 11.83 -13.16
CA ILE A 93 -8.82 11.90 -14.47
C ILE A 93 -7.29 11.76 -14.32
N VAL A 94 -6.70 12.41 -13.31
CA VAL A 94 -5.26 12.33 -13.04
C VAL A 94 -4.88 10.90 -12.64
N VAL A 95 -5.64 10.28 -11.74
CA VAL A 95 -5.42 8.90 -11.30
C VAL A 95 -5.58 7.92 -12.44
N ASP A 96 -6.62 8.04 -13.27
CA ASP A 96 -6.85 7.16 -14.41
C ASP A 96 -5.74 7.27 -15.45
N ARG A 97 -5.24 8.50 -15.70
CA ARG A 97 -4.11 8.73 -16.59
C ARG A 97 -2.83 8.10 -16.04
N ALA A 98 -2.56 8.29 -14.75
CA ALA A 98 -1.43 7.67 -14.08
C ALA A 98 -1.51 6.14 -14.15
N LEU A 99 -2.67 5.57 -13.82
CA LEU A 99 -2.92 4.13 -13.85
C LEU A 99 -2.65 3.55 -15.24
N LYS A 100 -3.23 4.14 -16.28
CA LYS A 100 -2.98 3.71 -17.68
C LYS A 100 -1.50 3.78 -18.03
N LYS A 101 -0.83 4.89 -17.68
CA LYS A 101 0.61 5.06 -17.92
C LYS A 101 1.43 3.96 -17.24
N TYR A 102 1.19 3.67 -15.96
CA TYR A 102 1.94 2.66 -15.22
C TYR A 102 1.61 1.23 -15.67
N GLN A 103 0.37 0.96 -16.09
CA GLN A 103 -0.01 -0.31 -16.71
C GLN A 103 0.73 -0.52 -18.04
N THR A 104 0.78 0.49 -18.91
CA THR A 104 1.57 0.42 -20.15
C THR A 104 3.05 0.23 -19.85
N ALA A 105 3.63 1.00 -18.92
CA ALA A 105 5.02 0.87 -18.55
C ALA A 105 5.35 -0.53 -17.99
N LEU A 106 4.44 -1.16 -17.23
CA LEU A 106 4.60 -2.52 -16.75
C LEU A 106 4.65 -3.54 -17.91
N VAL A 107 3.71 -3.44 -18.85
CA VAL A 107 3.67 -4.29 -20.04
C VAL A 107 4.96 -4.14 -20.84
N ASP A 108 5.39 -2.90 -21.10
CA ASP A 108 6.59 -2.59 -21.87
C ASP A 108 7.85 -3.11 -21.16
N HIS A 109 7.93 -2.95 -19.84
CA HIS A 109 9.02 -3.48 -19.03
C HIS A 109 9.10 -5.00 -19.09
N ILE A 110 7.97 -5.71 -19.02
CA ILE A 110 7.94 -7.18 -19.13
C ILE A 110 8.42 -7.61 -20.51
N LYS A 111 7.91 -7.00 -21.59
CA LYS A 111 8.32 -7.31 -22.96
C LYS A 111 9.80 -7.05 -23.19
N HIS A 112 10.31 -5.94 -22.67
CA HIS A 112 11.72 -5.58 -22.80
C HIS A 112 12.64 -6.52 -22.01
N SER A 113 12.24 -6.87 -20.77
CA SER A 113 13.04 -7.73 -19.90
C SER A 113 13.01 -9.20 -20.31
N TYR A 114 11.95 -9.63 -20.99
CA TYR A 114 11.75 -11.02 -21.43
C TYR A 114 11.31 -11.07 -22.90
N PRO A 115 12.20 -10.75 -23.85
CA PRO A 115 11.86 -10.59 -25.27
C PRO A 115 11.41 -11.89 -25.96
N LEU A 116 11.67 -13.04 -25.33
CA LEU A 116 11.27 -14.36 -25.83
C LEU A 116 9.84 -14.76 -25.43
N LEU A 117 9.18 -14.01 -24.55
CA LEU A 117 7.80 -14.30 -24.17
C LEU A 117 6.85 -13.90 -25.31
N ASP A 118 5.95 -14.81 -25.66
CA ASP A 118 4.86 -14.49 -26.57
C ASP A 118 3.79 -13.64 -25.86
N HIS A 119 2.81 -13.16 -26.63
CA HIS A 119 1.76 -12.30 -26.09
C HIS A 119 0.93 -13.00 -25.00
N LYS A 120 0.74 -14.31 -25.12
CA LYS A 120 -0.03 -15.11 -24.15
C LYS A 120 0.70 -15.17 -22.81
N ALA A 121 1.99 -15.51 -22.82
CA ALA A 121 2.82 -15.60 -21.61
C ALA A 121 2.99 -14.23 -20.93
N VAL A 122 3.09 -13.14 -21.69
CA VAL A 122 3.08 -11.77 -21.11
C VAL A 122 1.75 -11.49 -20.39
N THR A 123 0.62 -11.87 -21.00
CA THR A 123 -0.71 -11.66 -20.42
C THR A 123 -0.93 -12.50 -19.17
N GLU A 124 -0.51 -13.77 -19.19
CA GLU A 124 -0.54 -14.66 -18.02
C GLU A 124 0.27 -14.07 -16.88
N ARG A 125 1.50 -13.62 -17.15
CA ARG A 125 2.36 -12.99 -16.14
C ARG A 125 1.75 -11.72 -15.53
N ILE A 126 1.14 -10.86 -16.34
CA ILE A 126 0.43 -9.67 -15.84
C ILE A 126 -0.75 -10.10 -14.97
N SER A 127 -1.50 -11.12 -15.38
CA SER A 127 -2.65 -11.62 -14.63
C SER A 127 -2.23 -12.20 -13.28
N GLU A 128 -1.13 -12.94 -13.22
CA GLU A 128 -0.55 -13.45 -11.97
C GLU A 128 -0.11 -12.30 -11.06
N LEU A 129 0.60 -11.30 -11.59
CA LEU A 129 1.03 -10.12 -10.83
C LEU A 129 -0.17 -9.37 -10.25
N LEU A 130 -1.20 -9.10 -11.06
CA LEU A 130 -2.43 -8.45 -10.60
C LEU A 130 -3.23 -9.35 -9.64
N GLY A 131 -3.14 -10.67 -9.80
CA GLY A 131 -3.71 -11.65 -8.89
C GLY A 131 -3.13 -11.61 -7.48
N THR A 132 -1.98 -10.95 -7.27
CA THR A 132 -1.43 -10.72 -5.92
C THR A 132 -2.11 -9.58 -5.16
N ILE A 133 -2.80 -8.67 -5.85
CA ILE A 133 -3.40 -7.46 -5.27
C ILE A 133 -4.38 -7.78 -4.11
N PRO A 134 -5.30 -8.76 -4.24
CA PRO A 134 -6.21 -9.10 -3.14
C PRO A 134 -5.49 -9.55 -1.86
N TYR A 135 -4.38 -10.27 -2.00
CA TYR A 135 -3.58 -10.71 -0.85
C TYR A 135 -2.87 -9.53 -0.18
N LEU A 136 -2.31 -8.60 -0.96
CA LEU A 136 -1.71 -7.36 -0.44
C LEU A 136 -2.74 -6.49 0.27
N GLU A 137 -3.96 -6.41 -0.26
CA GLU A 137 -5.05 -5.68 0.36
C GLU A 137 -5.46 -6.29 1.70
N LEU A 138 -5.58 -7.62 1.77
CA LEU A 138 -5.88 -8.33 3.01
C LEU A 138 -4.77 -8.11 4.06
N THR A 139 -3.50 -8.31 3.68
CA THR A 139 -2.36 -8.10 4.58
C THR A 139 -2.32 -6.66 5.10
N ALA A 140 -2.59 -5.68 4.24
CA ALA A 140 -2.61 -4.28 4.65
C ALA A 140 -3.72 -3.96 5.66
N GLN A 141 -4.93 -4.53 5.47
CA GLN A 141 -6.04 -4.33 6.41
C GLN A 141 -5.74 -4.92 7.78
N ILE A 142 -5.16 -6.14 7.82
CA ILE A 142 -4.72 -6.76 9.08
C ILE A 142 -3.66 -5.88 9.76
N ALA A 143 -2.69 -5.39 8.99
CA ALA A 143 -1.66 -4.50 9.52
C ALA A 143 -2.25 -3.19 10.05
N ASP A 144 -3.18 -2.56 9.34
CA ASP A 144 -3.87 -1.33 9.78
C ASP A 144 -4.59 -1.54 11.12
N ILE A 145 -5.34 -2.64 11.27
CA ILE A 145 -6.04 -2.97 12.52
C ILE A 145 -5.04 -3.19 13.65
N HIS A 146 -3.98 -3.95 13.39
CA HIS A 146 -2.96 -4.20 14.40
C HIS A 146 -2.28 -2.90 14.84
N TRP A 147 -1.90 -2.04 13.90
CA TRP A 147 -1.29 -0.75 14.20
C TRP A 147 -2.24 0.21 14.92
N LEU A 148 -3.53 0.22 14.57
CA LEU A 148 -4.56 0.98 15.28
C LEU A 148 -4.60 0.56 16.75
N MET A 149 -4.67 -0.75 17.02
CA MET A 149 -4.72 -1.28 18.39
C MET A 149 -3.46 -0.92 19.19
N MET A 150 -2.28 -1.14 18.61
CA MET A 150 -1.02 -0.76 19.26
C MET A 150 -0.93 0.75 19.54
N THR A 151 -1.42 1.59 18.63
CA THR A 151 -1.40 3.05 18.79
C THR A 151 -2.36 3.52 19.89
N ILE A 152 -3.56 2.94 19.96
CA ILE A 152 -4.56 3.27 20.99
C ILE A 152 -4.02 2.94 22.38
N HIS A 153 -3.46 1.74 22.56
CA HIS A 153 -2.90 1.27 23.82
C HIS A 153 -1.51 1.84 24.13
N ASN A 154 -0.89 2.53 23.17
CA ASN A 154 0.48 3.02 23.25
C ASN A 154 1.52 1.90 23.48
N ASP A 155 1.24 0.70 22.94
CA ASP A 155 2.16 -0.43 22.99
C ASP A 155 3.45 -0.07 22.25
N GLY A 156 4.61 -0.31 22.87
CA GLY A 156 5.91 0.03 22.27
C GLY A 156 6.12 1.52 22.02
N ASN A 157 5.43 2.41 22.77
CA ASN A 157 5.50 3.87 22.62
C ASN A 157 5.05 4.37 21.22
N MET A 158 4.03 3.72 20.67
CA MET A 158 3.54 3.95 19.31
C MET A 158 2.59 5.16 19.17
N ARG A 159 2.27 5.90 20.25
CA ARG A 159 1.40 7.11 20.21
C ARG A 159 2.12 8.35 19.64
N GLY A 160 2.97 8.17 18.63
CA GLY A 160 3.56 9.26 17.88
C GLY A 160 2.54 10.04 17.06
N ARG A 161 2.89 11.26 16.65
CA ARG A 161 2.03 12.09 15.78
C ARG A 161 1.72 11.40 14.45
N LEU A 162 2.75 10.88 13.79
CA LEU A 162 2.63 10.22 12.48
C LEU A 162 1.71 8.99 12.52
N THR A 163 1.86 8.14 13.54
CA THR A 163 1.09 6.90 13.68
C THR A 163 -0.36 7.18 14.05
N ASN A 164 -0.63 8.21 14.87
CA ASN A 164 -2.00 8.67 15.11
C ASN A 164 -2.67 9.23 13.84
N GLU A 165 -1.95 10.05 13.06
CA GLU A 165 -2.45 10.60 11.79
C GLU A 165 -2.78 9.49 10.77
N ILE A 166 -1.91 8.49 10.67
CA ILE A 166 -2.07 7.40 9.70
C ILE A 166 -3.13 6.38 10.13
N HIS A 167 -3.15 5.94 11.38
CA HIS A 167 -3.95 4.77 11.80
C HIS A 167 -5.23 5.15 12.56
N VAL A 168 -5.21 6.22 13.33
CA VAL A 168 -6.35 6.62 14.18
C VAL A 168 -7.24 7.63 13.47
N PHE A 169 -6.66 8.68 12.86
CA PHE A 169 -7.44 9.76 12.25
C PHE A 169 -7.95 9.42 10.85
N SER A 170 -7.20 8.66 10.04
CA SER A 170 -7.68 8.20 8.73
C SER A 170 -8.96 7.35 8.84
N THR A 171 -9.03 6.49 9.86
CA THR A 171 -10.19 5.63 10.15
C THR A 171 -11.42 6.44 10.59
N LYS A 172 -11.22 7.55 11.31
CA LYS A 172 -12.32 8.46 11.70
C LYS A 172 -12.87 9.24 10.50
N LEU A 173 -12.02 9.60 9.54
CA LEU A 173 -12.45 10.30 8.33
C LEU A 173 -13.29 9.39 7.43
N SER A 174 -12.97 8.09 7.32
CA SER A 174 -13.83 7.16 6.56
C SER A 174 -15.22 6.99 7.17
N LEU A 175 -15.33 6.99 8.50
CA LEU A 175 -16.62 6.89 9.19
C LEU A 175 -17.45 8.18 9.09
N THR A 176 -16.87 9.32 8.74
CA THR A 176 -17.62 10.59 8.65
C THR A 176 -18.05 10.92 7.22
N ASP A 177 -17.34 10.41 6.20
CA ASP A 177 -17.77 10.54 4.80
C ASP A 177 -18.97 9.64 4.46
N ASP A 178 -19.08 8.45 5.06
CA ASP A 178 -20.25 7.57 4.86
C ASP A 178 -21.57 8.18 5.38
N TYR A 179 -21.52 9.08 6.37
CA TYR A 179 -22.71 9.76 6.90
C TYR A 179 -23.14 11.01 6.13
N ARG A 180 -22.32 11.52 5.19
CA ARG A 180 -22.65 12.73 4.41
C ARG A 180 -23.38 12.46 3.09
N HIS A 181 -23.58 11.19 2.74
CA HIS A 181 -24.23 10.76 1.51
C HIS A 181 -25.62 10.12 1.72
N HIS A 182 -26.19 10.25 2.91
CA HIS A 182 -27.60 9.99 3.22
C HIS A 182 -28.31 11.30 3.59
#